data_AF-A0A9Q9ZJW7-F1
#
_entry.id   AF-A0A9Q9ZJW7-F1
#
_cell.length_a   1.000
_cell.length_b   1.000
_cell.length_c   1.000
_cell.angle_alpha   90.00
_cell.angle_beta   90.00
_cell.angle_gamma   90.00
#
_symmetry.space_group_name_H-M   'P 1'
#
loop_
_entity.id
_entity.type
_entity.pdbx_description
1 polymer ?
#
loop_
_entity_poly.entity_id
_entity_poly.type
_entity_poly.pdbx_seq_one_letter_code
_entity_poly.pdbx_strand_id
1 'polypeptide(L)'
;MWITVSLFVLALTAQVWSNACPCAREELCQPVRSQPAFEVFVFDVGKKDWKFYDWTKVTTVAAFGEYDAELMCYAHSKGARVVLKGDVPLSYIVDPVNRTAWIQEKVQLAKSQFMDGINIDVEQAVETGSPEYYALTALVKETTESFHTEIPGSQVSFDVAWSPKCIDKRCYDYLTIADSCDLLFVMSYDEQSQIWGDCIAMANAPFNQTLTAYDQYISMNIEPKKLVMGVPWYGYDYSCLNFTKEGICTIPKVPFRGAPCSDASGKQIPYSIMMKQINSSISGRLWDENQRAPYYNYKDTEGRVHQVWYDDPESIALKAAYVAQRGLRGIGMWNGNILDYSSDPVAQQQTVDMWNALTPGDHRESSAAILSQTE
;
A
#
# COMPACT_ATOMS: atom_id res chain seq x y z
N MET A 1 63.48 20.60 -28.58
CA MET A 1 62.03 20.80 -28.73
C MET A 1 61.34 19.81 -27.80
N TRP A 2 60.97 20.24 -26.60
CA TRP A 2 60.23 19.44 -25.62
C TRP A 2 58.84 20.06 -25.52
N ILE A 3 57.80 19.29 -25.84
CA ILE A 3 56.40 19.74 -25.78
C ILE A 3 55.84 19.24 -24.44
N THR A 4 55.64 20.16 -23.50
CA THR A 4 54.88 19.93 -22.27
C THR A 4 53.39 20.05 -22.57
N VAL A 5 52.66 18.94 -22.48
CA VAL A 5 51.20 18.92 -22.53
C VAL A 5 50.68 19.11 -21.11
N SER A 6 49.99 20.23 -20.86
CA SER A 6 49.29 20.48 -19.59
C SER A 6 47.92 19.82 -19.64
N LEU A 7 47.69 18.82 -18.77
CA LEU A 7 46.34 18.30 -18.52
C LEU A 7 45.56 19.30 -17.67
N PHE A 8 44.52 19.89 -18.26
CA PHE A 8 43.47 20.57 -17.51
C PHE A 8 42.50 19.52 -16.97
N VAL A 9 42.51 19.32 -15.65
CA VAL A 9 41.46 18.58 -14.94
C VAL A 9 40.28 19.54 -14.76
N LEU A 10 39.23 19.37 -15.56
CA LEU A 10 37.95 20.02 -15.32
C LEU A 10 37.27 19.32 -14.14
N ALA A 11 37.32 19.96 -12.97
CA ALA A 11 36.45 19.60 -11.86
C ALA A 11 35.02 20.05 -12.19
N LEU A 12 34.16 19.11 -12.60
CA LEU A 12 32.72 19.33 -12.63
C LEU A 12 32.22 19.42 -11.18
N THR A 13 32.07 20.64 -10.67
CA THR A 13 31.29 20.88 -9.47
C THR A 13 29.82 20.66 -9.81
N ALA A 14 29.25 19.53 -9.41
CA ALA A 14 27.80 19.37 -9.37
C ALA A 14 27.24 20.43 -8.41
N GLN A 15 26.66 21.49 -8.95
CA GLN A 15 25.88 22.44 -8.18
C GLN A 15 24.67 21.68 -7.64
N VAL A 16 24.70 21.35 -6.35
CA VAL A 16 23.53 20.85 -5.64
C VAL A 16 22.61 22.06 -5.46
N TRP A 17 21.57 22.15 -6.28
CA TRP A 17 20.51 23.12 -6.09
C TRP A 17 19.67 22.63 -4.90
N SER A 18 20.04 23.03 -3.68
CA SER A 18 19.12 22.90 -2.56
C SER A 18 18.00 23.91 -2.78
N ASN A 19 16.80 23.43 -3.07
CA ASN A 19 15.62 24.31 -3.07
C ASN A 19 15.52 25.03 -1.73
N ALA A 20 14.96 26.23 -1.72
CA ALA A 20 14.66 26.92 -0.47
C ALA A 20 13.58 26.13 0.28
N CYS A 21 13.73 25.99 1.60
CA CYS A 21 12.73 25.31 2.43
C CYS A 21 11.36 26.00 2.28
N PRO A 22 10.30 25.29 1.86
CA PRO A 22 8.97 25.88 1.66
C PRO A 22 8.19 26.03 2.98
N CYS A 23 8.68 25.45 4.08
CA CYS A 23 7.98 25.44 5.35
C CYS A 23 8.15 26.75 6.11
N ALA A 24 7.13 27.10 6.91
CA ALA A 24 7.17 28.28 7.78
C ALA A 24 8.31 28.23 8.82
N ARG A 25 8.79 27.03 9.14
CA ARG A 25 9.92 26.78 10.04
C ARG A 25 10.95 25.91 9.31
N GLU A 26 12.20 26.35 9.27
CA GLU A 26 13.26 25.71 8.49
C GLU A 26 13.61 24.31 8.99
N GLU A 27 13.42 24.03 10.29
CA GLU A 27 13.63 22.70 10.85
C GLU A 27 12.67 21.64 10.29
N LEU A 28 11.51 22.05 9.75
CA LEU A 28 10.57 21.13 9.10
C LEU A 28 11.07 20.61 7.76
N CYS A 29 12.13 21.18 7.19
CA CYS A 29 12.76 20.66 5.98
C CYS A 29 13.88 19.65 6.28
N GLN A 30 14.10 19.31 7.56
CA GLN A 30 15.03 18.26 7.94
C GLN A 30 14.33 16.90 7.97
N PRO A 31 15.03 15.78 7.66
CA PRO A 31 14.44 14.46 7.72
C PRO A 31 13.87 14.13 9.10
N VAL A 32 12.70 13.51 9.12
CA VAL A 32 11.99 13.06 10.32
C VAL A 32 12.73 11.87 10.94
N ARG A 33 13.27 12.08 12.14
CA ARG A 33 14.10 11.09 12.84
C ARG A 33 13.33 10.18 13.80
N SER A 34 12.05 10.45 14.06
CA SER A 34 11.21 9.65 14.96
C SER A 34 11.02 8.24 14.39
N GLN A 35 11.38 7.22 15.17
CA GLN A 35 11.12 5.82 14.84
C GLN A 35 9.88 5.37 15.61
N PRO A 36 8.70 5.31 14.98
CA PRO A 36 7.50 4.87 15.67
C PRO A 36 7.62 3.39 16.04
N ALA A 37 7.01 3.00 17.16
CA ALA A 37 6.94 1.58 17.54
C ALA A 37 5.99 0.79 16.64
N PHE A 38 5.05 1.48 15.98
CA PHE A 38 4.02 0.94 15.11
C PHE A 38 3.80 1.90 13.93
N GLU A 39 3.88 1.41 12.70
CA GLU A 39 3.63 2.23 11.51
C GLU A 39 2.14 2.31 11.18
N VAL A 40 1.67 3.52 10.87
CA VAL A 40 0.43 3.75 10.12
C VAL A 40 0.83 4.38 8.79
N PHE A 41 0.87 3.55 7.75
CA PHE A 41 1.46 3.86 6.44
C PHE A 41 0.36 4.23 5.44
N VAL A 42 0.31 5.49 5.02
CA VAL A 42 -0.77 6.04 4.20
C VAL A 42 -0.28 6.26 2.78
N PHE A 43 -0.96 5.68 1.78
CA PHE A 43 -0.77 6.12 0.40
C PHE A 43 -1.62 7.37 0.16
N ASP A 44 -1.02 8.43 -0.37
CA ASP A 44 -1.70 9.66 -0.77
C ASP A 44 -1.56 9.86 -2.28
N VAL A 45 -2.68 9.95 -2.99
CA VAL A 45 -2.74 10.11 -4.45
C VAL A 45 -2.90 11.57 -4.89
N GLY A 46 -2.56 12.52 -4.02
CA GLY A 46 -2.59 13.97 -4.27
C GLY A 46 -3.89 14.65 -3.81
N LYS A 47 -4.09 15.89 -4.28
CA LYS A 47 -5.18 16.79 -3.83
C LYS A 47 -4.96 17.24 -2.37
N LYS A 48 -6.05 17.46 -1.62
CA LYS A 48 -6.03 18.09 -0.29
C LYS A 48 -6.81 17.31 0.78
N ASP A 49 -7.19 16.07 0.49
CA ASP A 49 -7.87 15.19 1.45
C ASP A 49 -6.99 14.88 2.67
N TRP A 50 -5.67 14.92 2.49
CA TRP A 50 -4.69 14.78 3.58
C TRP A 50 -4.89 15.75 4.75
N LYS A 51 -5.56 16.89 4.54
CA LYS A 51 -5.90 17.84 5.62
C LYS A 51 -6.83 17.25 6.66
N PHE A 52 -7.53 16.17 6.32
CA PHE A 52 -8.53 15.52 7.15
C PHE A 52 -8.07 14.14 7.66
N TYR A 53 -6.85 13.71 7.35
CA TYR A 53 -6.30 12.47 7.91
C TYR A 53 -6.17 12.57 9.44
N ASP A 54 -6.23 11.42 10.11
CA ASP A 54 -5.94 11.38 11.54
C ASP A 54 -4.43 11.40 11.80
N TRP A 55 -3.89 12.62 11.81
CA TRP A 55 -2.46 12.89 12.06
C TRP A 55 -1.97 12.54 13.46
N THR A 56 -2.84 12.09 14.37
CA THR A 56 -2.39 11.47 15.63
C THR A 56 -1.91 10.03 15.41
N LYS A 57 -2.29 9.41 14.29
CA LYS A 57 -1.96 8.03 13.94
C LYS A 57 -0.91 7.95 12.84
N VAL A 58 -1.01 8.78 11.79
CA VAL A 58 -0.13 8.72 10.60
C VAL A 58 1.35 8.81 10.98
N THR A 59 2.14 7.85 10.51
CA THR A 59 3.59 7.83 10.71
C THR A 59 4.38 8.05 9.43
N THR A 60 3.84 7.58 8.29
CA THR A 60 4.46 7.71 6.98
C THR A 60 3.39 7.94 5.92
N VAL A 61 3.65 8.89 5.01
CA VAL A 61 2.85 9.13 3.81
C VAL A 61 3.69 8.78 2.57
N ALA A 62 3.25 7.78 1.80
CA ALA A 62 3.78 7.53 0.46
C ALA A 62 3.06 8.41 -0.56
N ALA A 63 3.78 9.40 -1.10
CA ALA A 63 3.23 10.40 -2.01
C ALA A 63 3.23 9.89 -3.46
N PHE A 64 2.05 9.46 -3.91
CA PHE A 64 1.77 8.98 -5.27
C PHE A 64 1.16 10.06 -6.18
N GLY A 65 0.76 11.19 -5.61
CA GLY A 65 0.36 12.40 -6.35
C GLY A 65 1.54 13.29 -6.74
N GLU A 66 1.24 14.46 -7.33
CA GLU A 66 2.23 15.52 -7.53
C GLU A 66 2.77 16.02 -6.19
N TYR A 67 4.02 16.51 -6.19
CA TYR A 67 4.64 17.06 -4.99
C TYR A 67 3.82 18.21 -4.40
N ASP A 68 3.37 18.05 -3.16
CA ASP A 68 2.64 19.05 -2.39
C ASP A 68 3.49 19.49 -1.19
N ALA A 69 4.13 20.66 -1.32
CA ALA A 69 4.95 21.23 -0.25
C ALA A 69 4.14 21.50 1.03
N GLU A 70 2.83 21.78 0.92
CA GLU A 70 1.97 21.99 2.09
C GLU A 70 1.77 20.68 2.86
N LEU A 71 1.55 19.57 2.16
CA LEU A 71 1.49 18.23 2.74
C LEU A 71 2.81 17.88 3.43
N MET A 72 3.94 18.03 2.73
CA MET A 72 5.27 17.74 3.29
C MET A 72 5.51 18.51 4.59
N CYS A 73 5.34 19.83 4.57
CA CYS A 73 5.54 20.66 5.76
C CYS A 73 4.58 20.30 6.89
N TYR A 74 3.33 19.98 6.56
CA TYR A 74 2.33 19.61 7.57
C TYR A 74 2.65 18.25 8.19
N ALA A 75 2.99 17.24 7.39
CA ALA A 75 3.39 15.92 7.87
C ALA A 75 4.61 15.99 8.81
N HIS A 76 5.64 16.73 8.41
CA HIS A 76 6.83 16.92 9.24
C HIS A 76 6.49 17.66 10.55
N SER A 77 5.53 18.60 10.52
CA SER A 77 5.05 19.26 11.74
C SER A 77 4.35 18.31 12.73
N LYS A 78 3.90 17.16 12.24
CA LYS A 78 3.31 16.06 13.02
C LYS A 78 4.32 14.96 13.35
N GLY A 79 5.56 15.07 12.88
CA GLY A 79 6.58 14.03 13.04
C GLY A 79 6.32 12.79 12.19
N ALA A 80 5.54 12.93 11.11
CA ALA A 80 5.28 11.89 10.13
C ALA A 80 6.19 12.07 8.90
N ARG A 81 6.69 10.95 8.37
CA ARG A 81 7.52 10.93 7.17
C ARG A 81 6.71 11.19 5.91
N VAL A 82 7.32 11.76 4.88
CA VAL A 82 6.80 11.73 3.52
C VAL A 82 7.84 11.13 2.58
N VAL A 83 7.48 10.01 1.93
CA VAL A 83 8.36 9.27 1.03
C VAL A 83 7.90 9.40 -0.43
N LEU A 84 8.86 9.45 -1.35
CA LEU A 84 8.60 9.47 -2.80
C LEU A 84 7.93 8.19 -3.27
N LYS A 85 7.14 8.26 -4.35
CA LYS A 85 6.90 7.10 -5.20
C LYS A 85 8.14 6.78 -6.06
N GLY A 86 8.58 5.52 -6.03
CA GLY A 86 9.53 4.96 -6.97
C GLY A 86 8.88 3.90 -7.84
N ASP A 87 8.83 4.11 -9.15
CA ASP A 87 8.46 3.07 -10.13
C ASP A 87 9.46 3.14 -11.29
N VAL A 88 9.82 1.98 -11.82
CA VAL A 88 10.83 1.82 -12.88
C VAL A 88 10.61 0.54 -13.68
N PRO A 89 10.72 0.58 -15.03
CA PRO A 89 10.68 -0.62 -15.84
C PRO A 89 11.80 -1.60 -15.47
N LEU A 90 11.46 -2.88 -15.25
CA LEU A 90 12.44 -3.89 -14.88
C LEU A 90 13.54 -4.05 -15.94
N SER A 91 13.15 -4.02 -17.20
CA SER A 91 14.10 -4.12 -18.33
C SER A 91 15.12 -2.97 -18.36
N TYR A 92 14.78 -1.81 -17.79
CA TYR A 92 15.67 -0.66 -17.71
C TYR A 92 16.77 -0.85 -16.66
N ILE A 93 16.41 -1.39 -15.49
CA ILE A 93 17.31 -1.56 -14.34
C ILE A 93 18.22 -2.79 -14.42
N VAL A 94 18.01 -3.68 -15.40
CA VAL A 94 18.95 -4.79 -15.68
C VAL A 94 20.34 -4.24 -15.99
N ASP A 95 20.43 -3.12 -16.70
CA ASP A 95 21.69 -2.41 -16.88
C ASP A 95 22.06 -1.66 -15.58
N PRO A 96 23.20 -1.98 -14.93
CA PRO A 96 23.61 -1.32 -13.69
C PRO A 96 23.87 0.18 -13.85
N VAL A 97 24.22 0.66 -15.04
CA VAL A 97 24.41 2.10 -15.30
C VAL A 97 23.07 2.83 -15.24
N ASN A 98 22.04 2.28 -15.88
CA ASN A 98 20.67 2.82 -15.85
C ASN A 98 20.10 2.77 -14.43
N ARG A 99 20.31 1.65 -13.73
CA ARG A 99 19.89 1.50 -12.34
C ARG A 99 20.53 2.56 -11.43
N THR A 100 21.84 2.75 -11.54
CA THR A 100 22.57 3.79 -10.79
C THR A 100 22.05 5.19 -11.13
N ALA A 101 21.80 5.49 -12.41
CA ALA A 101 21.28 6.77 -12.84
C ALA A 101 19.88 7.05 -12.25
N TRP A 102 18.99 6.06 -12.27
CA TRP A 102 17.66 6.18 -11.66
C TRP A 102 17.74 6.41 -10.15
N ILE A 103 18.62 5.67 -9.45
CA ILE A 103 18.81 5.84 -8.00
C ILE A 103 19.29 7.26 -7.69
N GLN A 104 20.30 7.75 -8.42
CA GLN A 104 20.82 9.11 -8.23
C GLN A 104 19.75 10.17 -8.49
N GLU A 105 18.95 10.00 -9.55
CA GLU A 105 17.82 10.89 -9.84
C GLU A 105 16.83 10.95 -8.68
N LYS A 106 16.43 9.79 -8.13
CA LYS A 106 15.49 9.72 -7.00
C LYS A 106 16.06 10.32 -5.71
N VAL A 107 17.33 10.10 -5.42
CA VAL A 107 18.00 10.74 -4.28
C VAL A 107 18.02 12.26 -4.43
N GLN A 108 18.38 12.78 -5.61
CA GLN A 108 18.37 14.23 -5.84
C GLN A 108 16.96 14.81 -5.76
N LEU A 109 15.96 14.10 -6.30
CA LEU A 109 14.57 14.51 -6.20
C LEU A 109 14.13 14.59 -4.73
N ALA A 110 14.42 13.56 -3.93
CA ALA A 110 14.08 13.52 -2.51
C ALA A 110 14.71 14.69 -1.75
N LYS A 111 16.01 14.96 -1.97
CA LYS A 111 16.70 16.11 -1.37
C LYS A 111 16.08 17.44 -1.80
N SER A 112 15.70 17.58 -3.07
CA SER A 112 15.10 18.81 -3.61
C SER A 112 13.68 19.07 -3.09
N GLN A 113 12.97 18.03 -2.70
CA GLN A 113 11.58 18.06 -2.23
C GLN A 113 11.44 17.88 -0.72
N PHE A 114 12.57 17.72 0.00
CA PHE A 114 12.62 17.45 1.44
C PHE A 114 11.89 16.17 1.85
N MET A 115 11.97 15.14 1.01
CA MET A 115 11.32 13.84 1.27
C MET A 115 12.20 12.99 2.19
N ASP A 116 11.57 12.21 3.06
CA ASP A 116 12.22 11.33 4.02
C ASP A 116 12.61 9.98 3.43
N GLY A 117 12.50 9.77 2.12
CA GLY A 117 12.85 8.50 1.51
C GLY A 117 12.02 8.17 0.27
N ILE A 118 11.84 6.88 0.03
CA ILE A 118 11.18 6.34 -1.17
C ILE A 118 10.43 5.04 -0.87
N ASN A 119 9.22 4.92 -1.40
CA ASN A 119 8.45 3.70 -1.49
C ASN A 119 8.52 3.18 -2.94
N ILE A 120 9.15 2.02 -3.13
CA ILE A 120 9.35 1.40 -4.44
C ILE A 120 8.15 0.49 -4.74
N ASP A 121 7.49 0.76 -5.86
CA ASP A 121 6.26 0.12 -6.31
C ASP A 121 6.48 -0.48 -7.72
N VAL A 122 7.11 -1.65 -7.77
CA VAL A 122 7.39 -2.39 -9.02
C VAL A 122 6.53 -3.64 -9.08
N GLU A 123 5.52 -3.58 -9.94
CA GLU A 123 4.43 -4.57 -10.04
C GLU A 123 4.51 -5.50 -11.27
N GLN A 124 5.66 -5.51 -11.95
CA GLN A 124 5.87 -6.24 -13.20
C GLN A 124 6.15 -7.73 -12.98
N ALA A 125 5.76 -8.59 -13.93
CA ALA A 125 6.05 -10.02 -13.84
C ALA A 125 7.56 -10.29 -13.88
N VAL A 126 8.03 -11.20 -13.02
CA VAL A 126 9.42 -11.63 -12.90
C VAL A 126 9.45 -13.14 -12.74
N GLU A 127 10.32 -13.79 -13.50
CA GLU A 127 10.62 -15.21 -13.35
C GLU A 127 11.85 -15.40 -12.44
N THR A 128 11.82 -16.39 -11.56
CA THR A 128 12.94 -16.70 -10.67
C THR A 128 14.22 -16.97 -11.47
N GLY A 129 15.30 -16.27 -11.11
CA GLY A 129 16.61 -16.42 -11.77
C GLY A 129 16.75 -15.69 -13.11
N SER A 130 15.74 -14.94 -13.56
CA SER A 130 15.88 -14.01 -14.69
C SER A 130 16.85 -12.85 -14.36
N PRO A 131 17.40 -12.14 -15.36
CA PRO A 131 18.16 -10.92 -15.12
C PRO A 131 17.38 -9.88 -14.29
N GLU A 132 16.08 -9.74 -14.53
CA GLU A 132 15.16 -8.86 -13.82
C GLU A 132 15.02 -9.25 -12.34
N TYR A 133 15.01 -10.56 -12.03
CA TYR A 133 14.98 -11.05 -10.65
C TYR A 133 16.17 -10.53 -9.83
N TYR A 134 17.39 -10.67 -10.37
CA TYR A 134 18.59 -10.16 -9.69
C TYR A 134 18.66 -8.63 -9.71
N ALA A 135 18.23 -7.99 -10.79
CA ALA A 135 18.25 -6.55 -10.94
C ALA A 135 17.28 -5.85 -9.96
N LEU A 136 16.11 -6.45 -9.70
CA LEU A 136 15.14 -5.92 -8.73
C LEU A 136 15.72 -5.95 -7.31
N THR A 137 16.32 -7.07 -6.91
CA THR A 137 16.99 -7.18 -5.60
C THR A 137 18.15 -6.18 -5.47
N ALA A 138 18.96 -6.03 -6.53
CA ALA A 138 20.05 -5.06 -6.57
C ALA A 138 19.53 -3.61 -6.49
N LEU A 139 18.42 -3.29 -7.18
CA LEU A 139 17.78 -1.99 -7.12
C LEU A 139 17.40 -1.63 -5.69
N VAL A 140 16.70 -2.53 -4.98
CA VAL A 140 16.25 -2.25 -3.60
C VAL A 140 17.46 -2.00 -2.71
N LYS A 141 18.47 -2.88 -2.76
CA LYS A 141 19.69 -2.74 -1.95
C LYS A 141 20.44 -1.45 -2.23
N GLU A 142 20.77 -1.18 -3.49
CA GLU A 142 21.54 0.00 -3.91
C GLU A 142 20.76 1.31 -3.62
N THR A 143 19.43 1.28 -3.75
CA THR A 143 18.56 2.40 -3.39
C THR A 143 18.64 2.66 -1.88
N THR A 144 18.47 1.62 -1.05
CA THR A 144 18.54 1.76 0.41
C THR A 144 19.88 2.31 0.86
N GLU A 145 20.99 1.74 0.38
CA GLU A 145 22.34 2.20 0.72
C GLU A 145 22.56 3.67 0.33
N SER A 146 22.10 4.07 -0.87
CA SER A 146 22.24 5.45 -1.35
C SER A 146 21.38 6.43 -0.55
N PHE A 147 20.12 6.10 -0.27
CA PHE A 147 19.22 6.94 0.51
C PHE A 147 19.71 7.10 1.95
N HIS A 148 20.08 6.02 2.65
CA HIS A 148 20.61 6.11 4.01
C HIS A 148 21.92 6.90 4.11
N THR A 149 22.76 6.83 3.07
CA THR A 149 24.02 7.60 3.01
C THR A 149 23.76 9.09 2.77
N GLU A 150 22.91 9.42 1.80
CA GLU A 150 22.71 10.80 1.33
C GLU A 150 21.66 11.58 2.13
N ILE A 151 20.74 10.87 2.78
CA ILE A 151 19.64 11.41 3.58
C ILE A 151 19.59 10.63 4.91
N PRO A 152 20.46 10.95 5.89
CA PRO A 152 20.50 10.22 7.14
C PRO A 152 19.16 10.22 7.88
N GLY A 153 18.65 9.02 8.17
CA GLY A 153 17.33 8.81 8.77
C GLY A 153 16.21 8.55 7.77
N SER A 154 16.52 8.44 6.48
CA SER A 154 15.53 8.12 5.45
C SER A 154 14.91 6.73 5.64
N GLN A 155 13.70 6.55 5.13
CA GLN A 155 13.00 5.28 5.07
C GLN A 155 12.84 4.81 3.63
N VAL A 156 13.24 3.58 3.34
CA VAL A 156 13.09 2.93 2.04
C VAL A 156 12.16 1.75 2.22
N SER A 157 11.02 1.78 1.53
CA SER A 157 10.02 0.71 1.56
C SER A 157 9.80 0.11 0.18
N PHE A 158 9.27 -1.11 0.14
CA PHE A 158 8.95 -1.81 -1.11
C PHE A 158 7.55 -2.44 -1.03
N ASP A 159 6.74 -2.18 -2.06
CA ASP A 159 5.41 -2.76 -2.19
C ASP A 159 5.51 -4.19 -2.74
N VAL A 160 5.01 -5.15 -1.98
CA VAL A 160 4.98 -6.57 -2.39
C VAL A 160 3.54 -7.02 -2.60
N ALA A 161 3.37 -8.01 -3.47
CA ALA A 161 2.07 -8.61 -3.73
C ALA A 161 1.42 -9.17 -2.44
N TRP A 162 0.11 -9.37 -2.43
CA TRP A 162 -0.57 -9.88 -1.23
C TRP A 162 -0.06 -11.26 -0.78
N SER A 163 0.51 -12.07 -1.69
CA SER A 163 1.04 -13.40 -1.41
C SER A 163 2.43 -13.61 -2.00
N PRO A 164 3.36 -14.26 -1.26
CA PRO A 164 4.69 -14.56 -1.76
C PRO A 164 4.72 -15.75 -2.74
N LYS A 165 3.58 -16.42 -2.98
CA LYS A 165 3.50 -17.63 -3.82
C LYS A 165 3.43 -17.31 -5.32
N CYS A 166 4.31 -16.44 -5.80
CA CYS A 166 4.38 -16.04 -7.21
C CYS A 166 3.05 -15.51 -7.77
N ILE A 167 2.20 -14.89 -6.93
CA ILE A 167 0.93 -14.33 -7.39
C ILE A 167 1.21 -13.25 -8.47
N ASP A 168 0.35 -13.17 -9.47
CA ASP A 168 0.48 -12.28 -10.64
C ASP A 168 1.76 -12.45 -11.47
N LYS A 169 2.46 -13.59 -11.29
CA LYS A 169 3.81 -13.87 -11.81
C LYS A 169 4.89 -12.97 -11.23
N ARG A 170 4.72 -12.47 -10.00
CA ARG A 170 5.74 -11.71 -9.27
C ARG A 170 6.59 -12.67 -8.43
N CYS A 171 7.43 -13.50 -9.07
CA CYS A 171 8.28 -14.46 -8.36
C CYS A 171 9.56 -13.79 -7.83
N TYR A 172 9.42 -12.79 -6.96
CA TYR A 172 10.55 -11.98 -6.48
C TYR A 172 11.38 -12.68 -5.40
N ASP A 173 12.59 -12.20 -5.16
CA ASP A 173 13.42 -12.59 -4.01
C ASP A 173 12.94 -11.89 -2.73
N TYR A 174 11.76 -12.26 -2.22
CA TYR A 174 11.13 -11.54 -1.13
C TYR A 174 11.99 -11.46 0.13
N LEU A 175 12.76 -12.51 0.44
CA LEU A 175 13.65 -12.52 1.61
C LEU A 175 14.79 -11.50 1.43
N THR A 176 15.49 -11.53 0.29
CA THR A 176 16.61 -10.61 0.07
C THR A 176 16.12 -9.16 -0.07
N ILE A 177 14.94 -8.95 -0.69
CA ILE A 177 14.30 -7.63 -0.76
C ILE A 177 13.95 -7.12 0.65
N ALA A 178 13.37 -7.97 1.51
CA ALA A 178 13.09 -7.61 2.91
C ALA A 178 14.36 -7.20 3.65
N ASP A 179 15.42 -8.00 3.55
CA ASP A 179 16.71 -7.73 4.19
C ASP A 179 17.36 -6.42 3.69
N SER A 180 17.02 -5.98 2.49
CA SER A 180 17.63 -4.83 1.81
C SER A 180 16.95 -3.50 2.04
N CYS A 181 15.66 -3.45 2.43
CA CYS A 181 14.92 -2.20 2.67
C CYS A 181 14.64 -1.99 4.16
N ASP A 182 13.89 -0.95 4.56
CA ASP A 182 13.45 -0.75 5.95
C ASP A 182 12.19 -1.56 6.27
N LEU A 183 11.22 -1.58 5.36
CA LEU A 183 9.97 -2.34 5.49
C LEU A 183 9.40 -2.77 4.13
N LEU A 184 8.63 -3.85 4.15
CA LEU A 184 7.75 -4.26 3.07
C LEU A 184 6.33 -3.79 3.37
N PHE A 185 5.70 -3.12 2.42
CA PHE A 185 4.28 -2.90 2.44
C PHE A 185 3.61 -4.02 1.64
N VAL A 186 2.90 -4.92 2.32
CA VAL A 186 2.23 -6.04 1.67
C VAL A 186 0.86 -5.56 1.21
N MET A 187 0.65 -5.51 -0.11
CA MET A 187 -0.57 -5.03 -0.74
C MET A 187 -1.71 -6.05 -0.61
N SER A 188 -2.20 -6.29 0.61
CA SER A 188 -3.24 -7.29 0.91
C SER A 188 -4.65 -6.82 0.54
N TYR A 189 -4.81 -6.60 -0.76
CA TYR A 189 -6.02 -6.24 -1.46
C TYR A 189 -5.91 -6.73 -2.91
N ASP A 190 -7.01 -6.67 -3.66
CA ASP A 190 -7.13 -7.28 -4.99
C ASP A 190 -6.79 -8.80 -4.94
N GLU A 191 -7.16 -9.47 -3.84
CA GLU A 191 -6.81 -10.88 -3.62
C GLU A 191 -7.60 -11.84 -4.54
N GLN A 192 -8.53 -11.27 -5.32
CA GLN A 192 -9.29 -11.93 -6.38
C GLN A 192 -8.77 -11.62 -7.80
N SER A 193 -7.52 -11.13 -7.92
CA SER A 193 -6.85 -10.99 -9.21
C SER A 193 -6.82 -12.31 -10.00
N GLN A 194 -6.83 -13.45 -9.30
CA GLN A 194 -6.82 -14.79 -9.88
C GLN A 194 -7.83 -15.73 -9.19
N ILE A 195 -9.02 -15.88 -9.77
CA ILE A 195 -10.09 -16.77 -9.27
C ILE A 195 -10.01 -18.11 -10.01
N TRP A 196 -9.59 -19.17 -9.32
CA TRP A 196 -9.50 -20.53 -9.86
C TRP A 196 -10.75 -21.39 -9.65
N GLY A 197 -11.61 -21.00 -8.69
CA GLY A 197 -12.86 -21.68 -8.37
C GLY A 197 -14.03 -21.21 -9.23
N ASP A 198 -15.21 -21.26 -8.64
CA ASP A 198 -16.40 -20.71 -9.28
C ASP A 198 -16.24 -19.20 -9.50
N CYS A 199 -16.67 -18.74 -10.67
CA CYS A 199 -16.62 -17.33 -11.03
C CYS A 199 -17.77 -16.61 -10.35
N ILE A 200 -17.56 -16.28 -9.07
CA ILE A 200 -18.51 -15.58 -8.21
C ILE A 200 -17.85 -14.34 -7.58
N ALA A 201 -18.65 -13.34 -7.25
CA ALA A 201 -18.19 -12.17 -6.50
C ALA A 201 -17.76 -12.58 -5.08
N MET A 202 -16.64 -12.06 -4.61
CA MET A 202 -16.03 -12.40 -3.30
C MET A 202 -15.36 -11.16 -2.68
N ALA A 203 -14.96 -11.28 -1.42
CA ALA A 203 -14.28 -10.23 -0.69
C ALA A 203 -12.97 -9.82 -1.38
N ASN A 204 -12.72 -8.50 -1.41
CA ASN A 204 -11.49 -7.92 -1.95
C ASN A 204 -10.24 -8.39 -1.20
N ALA A 205 -10.34 -8.48 0.13
CA ALA A 205 -9.30 -8.98 1.02
C ALA A 205 -9.92 -9.93 2.07
N PRO A 206 -10.20 -11.20 1.73
CA PRO A 206 -10.81 -12.15 2.66
C PRO A 206 -9.87 -12.44 3.84
N PHE A 207 -10.38 -12.34 5.07
CA PHE A 207 -9.58 -12.41 6.31
C PHE A 207 -8.63 -13.61 6.36
N ASN A 208 -9.15 -14.83 6.18
CA ASN A 208 -8.32 -16.04 6.27
C ASN A 208 -7.26 -16.11 5.17
N GLN A 209 -7.56 -15.62 3.97
CA GLN A 209 -6.63 -15.59 2.84
C GLN A 209 -5.50 -14.59 3.10
N THR A 210 -5.86 -13.37 3.51
CA THR A 210 -4.93 -12.33 3.94
C THR A 210 -3.98 -12.86 5.01
N LEU A 211 -4.49 -13.37 6.14
CA LEU A 211 -3.65 -13.81 7.26
C LEU A 211 -2.72 -14.98 6.88
N THR A 212 -3.24 -15.92 6.10
CA THR A 212 -2.45 -17.06 5.60
C THR A 212 -1.27 -16.58 4.74
N ALA A 213 -1.42 -15.49 4.00
CA ALA A 213 -0.33 -14.92 3.20
C ALA A 213 0.77 -14.26 4.06
N TYR A 214 0.42 -13.60 5.17
CA TYR A 214 1.43 -13.10 6.13
C TYR A 214 2.18 -14.23 6.82
N ASP A 215 1.48 -15.29 7.24
CA ASP A 215 2.14 -16.47 7.80
C ASP A 215 3.09 -17.11 6.76
N GLN A 216 2.78 -17.05 5.46
CA GLN A 216 3.69 -17.48 4.40
C GLN A 216 4.91 -16.58 4.26
N TYR A 217 4.76 -15.25 4.26
CA TYR A 217 5.90 -14.32 4.28
C TYR A 217 6.82 -14.58 5.48
N ILE A 218 6.26 -14.75 6.68
CA ILE A 218 7.02 -15.05 7.90
C ILE A 218 7.73 -16.40 7.78
N SER A 219 7.07 -17.41 7.19
CA SER A 219 7.68 -18.73 6.97
C SER A 219 8.89 -18.73 6.02
N MET A 220 9.08 -17.66 5.25
CA MET A 220 10.27 -17.42 4.42
C MET A 220 11.44 -16.81 5.22
N ASN A 221 11.35 -16.76 6.56
CA ASN A 221 12.28 -16.09 7.47
C ASN A 221 12.28 -14.56 7.40
N ILE A 222 11.25 -13.93 6.83
CA ILE A 222 11.10 -12.48 6.92
C ILE A 222 10.61 -12.12 8.32
N GLU A 223 11.37 -11.27 9.02
CA GLU A 223 11.00 -10.83 10.37
C GLU A 223 9.63 -10.11 10.35
N PRO A 224 8.70 -10.42 11.27
CA PRO A 224 7.40 -9.74 11.35
C PRO A 224 7.52 -8.21 11.41
N LYS A 225 8.55 -7.68 12.07
CA LYS A 225 8.85 -6.24 12.18
C LYS A 225 9.29 -5.58 10.86
N LYS A 226 9.36 -6.33 9.76
CA LYS A 226 9.56 -5.82 8.40
C LYS A 226 8.25 -5.65 7.64
N LEU A 227 7.16 -6.26 8.09
CA LEU A 227 5.91 -6.32 7.34
C LEU A 227 4.93 -5.26 7.83
N VAL A 228 4.48 -4.39 6.94
CA VAL A 228 3.34 -3.49 7.14
C VAL A 228 2.15 -4.07 6.40
N MET A 229 1.03 -4.24 7.09
CA MET A 229 -0.17 -4.82 6.48
C MET A 229 -0.95 -3.79 5.68
N GLY A 230 -1.07 -3.97 4.36
CA GLY A 230 -1.94 -3.14 3.52
C GLY A 230 -3.40 -3.58 3.61
N VAL A 231 -4.31 -2.63 3.81
CA VAL A 231 -5.77 -2.86 3.77
C VAL A 231 -6.44 -1.95 2.73
N PRO A 232 -7.49 -2.43 2.04
CA PRO A 232 -8.20 -1.60 1.08
C PRO A 232 -9.20 -0.66 1.76
N TRP A 233 -9.19 0.61 1.37
CA TRP A 233 -10.29 1.55 1.65
C TRP A 233 -11.24 1.68 0.45
N TYR A 234 -11.32 0.61 -0.33
CA TYR A 234 -12.17 0.46 -1.49
C TYR A 234 -12.74 -0.96 -1.53
N GLY A 235 -13.72 -1.17 -2.39
CA GLY A 235 -14.31 -2.46 -2.66
C GLY A 235 -14.50 -2.67 -4.16
N TYR A 236 -15.13 -3.79 -4.51
CA TYR A 236 -15.52 -4.09 -5.87
C TYR A 236 -17.03 -4.24 -5.99
N ASP A 237 -17.58 -3.57 -7.00
CA ASP A 237 -18.97 -3.67 -7.45
C ASP A 237 -19.06 -4.62 -8.65
N TYR A 238 -19.68 -5.78 -8.43
CA TYR A 238 -19.85 -6.81 -9.44
C TYR A 238 -21.29 -6.84 -9.96
N SER A 239 -21.46 -6.71 -11.27
CA SER A 239 -22.75 -6.98 -11.93
C SER A 239 -22.99 -8.49 -11.99
N CYS A 240 -24.07 -8.97 -11.37
CA CYS A 240 -24.39 -10.40 -11.34
C CYS A 240 -24.97 -10.88 -12.68
N LEU A 241 -24.38 -11.90 -13.29
CA LEU A 241 -24.96 -12.63 -14.41
C LEU A 241 -26.17 -13.44 -13.97
N ASN A 242 -26.06 -14.07 -12.80
CA ASN A 242 -27.15 -14.74 -12.11
C ASN A 242 -27.01 -14.45 -10.61
N PHE A 243 -28.14 -14.23 -9.95
CA PHE A 243 -28.21 -14.01 -8.51
C PHE A 243 -29.12 -15.07 -7.90
N THR A 244 -28.55 -15.98 -7.12
CA THR A 244 -29.30 -17.10 -6.54
C THR A 244 -30.07 -16.68 -5.28
N LYS A 245 -30.98 -17.53 -4.80
CA LYS A 245 -31.73 -17.26 -3.55
C LYS A 245 -30.82 -17.27 -2.32
N GLU A 246 -29.71 -17.98 -2.41
CA GLU A 246 -28.67 -18.09 -1.39
C GLU A 246 -27.72 -16.87 -1.37
N GLY A 247 -27.94 -15.87 -2.26
CA GLY A 247 -27.15 -14.65 -2.31
C GLY A 247 -25.87 -14.76 -3.15
N ILE A 248 -25.72 -15.83 -3.94
CA ILE A 248 -24.54 -16.04 -4.79
C ILE A 248 -24.68 -15.21 -6.07
N CYS A 249 -23.70 -14.33 -6.31
CA CYS A 249 -23.57 -13.52 -7.50
C CYS A 249 -22.55 -14.15 -8.46
N THR A 250 -23.00 -14.76 -9.56
CA THR A 250 -22.07 -15.24 -10.59
C THR A 250 -21.59 -14.08 -11.47
N ILE A 251 -20.30 -14.06 -11.80
CA ILE A 251 -19.65 -12.95 -12.51
C ILE A 251 -19.16 -13.38 -13.90
N PRO A 252 -18.98 -12.42 -14.84
CA PRO A 252 -18.38 -12.70 -16.14
C PRO A 252 -16.98 -13.32 -16.03
N LYS A 253 -16.67 -14.23 -16.96
CA LYS A 253 -15.33 -14.80 -17.06
C LYS A 253 -14.37 -13.79 -17.68
N VAL A 254 -13.53 -13.19 -16.85
CA VAL A 254 -12.42 -12.33 -17.27
C VAL A 254 -11.12 -13.02 -16.85
N PRO A 255 -10.41 -13.69 -17.77
CA PRO A 255 -9.23 -14.47 -17.40
C PRO A 255 -8.04 -13.56 -17.12
N PHE A 256 -7.27 -13.89 -16.08
CA PHE A 256 -6.03 -13.21 -15.74
C PHE A 256 -4.96 -14.20 -15.31
N ARG A 257 -3.77 -14.10 -15.91
CA ARG A 257 -2.59 -14.94 -15.58
C ARG A 257 -2.86 -16.45 -15.52
N GLY A 258 -3.80 -16.94 -16.33
CA GLY A 258 -4.17 -18.35 -16.42
C GLY A 258 -5.38 -18.75 -15.58
N ALA A 259 -5.79 -17.92 -14.61
CA ALA A 259 -7.05 -18.11 -13.91
C ALA A 259 -8.23 -17.83 -14.86
N PRO A 260 -9.34 -18.59 -14.78
CA PRO A 260 -10.49 -18.39 -15.65
C PRO A 260 -11.23 -17.07 -15.40
N CYS A 261 -11.12 -16.52 -14.18
CA CYS A 261 -11.87 -15.36 -13.70
C CYS A 261 -11.00 -14.46 -12.82
N SER A 262 -11.38 -13.20 -12.68
CA SER A 262 -10.72 -12.21 -11.84
C SER A 262 -11.66 -11.09 -11.40
N ASP A 263 -11.20 -10.32 -10.42
CA ASP A 263 -11.75 -9.04 -9.97
C ASP A 263 -11.99 -8.00 -11.08
N ALA A 264 -11.28 -8.09 -12.21
CA ALA A 264 -11.49 -7.25 -13.39
C ALA A 264 -12.90 -7.41 -14.03
N SER A 265 -13.68 -8.39 -13.59
CA SER A 265 -15.11 -8.50 -13.89
C SER A 265 -15.99 -7.51 -13.11
N GLY A 266 -15.47 -6.97 -12.01
CA GLY A 266 -16.09 -5.93 -11.19
C GLY A 266 -15.46 -4.56 -11.42
N LYS A 267 -16.02 -3.57 -10.76
CA LYS A 267 -15.52 -2.19 -10.77
C LYS A 267 -15.06 -1.80 -9.37
N GLN A 268 -13.81 -1.37 -9.26
CA GLN A 268 -13.31 -0.76 -8.03
C GLN A 268 -14.13 0.49 -7.68
N ILE A 269 -14.62 0.58 -6.44
CA ILE A 269 -15.34 1.74 -5.93
C ILE A 269 -14.82 2.18 -4.55
N PRO A 270 -14.70 3.50 -4.30
CA PRO A 270 -14.15 4.02 -3.06
C PRO A 270 -15.13 3.84 -1.89
N TYR A 271 -14.60 3.76 -0.66
CA TYR A 271 -15.41 3.62 0.56
C TYR A 271 -16.48 4.72 0.71
N SER A 272 -16.13 5.96 0.37
CA SER A 272 -17.08 7.10 0.35
C SER A 272 -18.33 6.87 -0.50
N ILE A 273 -18.24 6.09 -1.58
CA ILE A 273 -19.39 5.77 -2.44
C ILE A 273 -20.20 4.62 -1.83
N MET A 274 -19.52 3.57 -1.35
CA MET A 274 -20.16 2.40 -0.76
C MET A 274 -21.05 2.77 0.42
N MET A 275 -20.55 3.66 1.29
CA MET A 275 -21.29 4.09 2.49
C MET A 275 -22.53 4.93 2.18
N LYS A 276 -22.56 5.62 1.05
CA LYS A 276 -23.77 6.31 0.58
C LYS A 276 -24.78 5.32 -0.01
N GLN A 277 -24.29 4.31 -0.73
CA GLN A 277 -25.14 3.35 -1.42
C GLN A 277 -25.82 2.35 -0.47
N ILE A 278 -25.14 1.94 0.60
CA ILE A 278 -25.59 0.85 1.47
C ILE A 278 -26.99 1.07 2.05
N ASN A 279 -27.32 2.30 2.44
CA ASN A 279 -28.63 2.65 3.01
C ASN A 279 -29.76 2.60 1.98
N SER A 280 -29.44 2.79 0.69
CA SER A 280 -30.38 2.66 -0.43
C SER A 280 -30.33 1.28 -1.11
N SER A 281 -29.49 0.38 -0.62
CA SER A 281 -29.33 -0.96 -1.18
C SER A 281 -30.54 -1.85 -0.87
N ILE A 282 -30.69 -2.97 -1.59
CA ILE A 282 -31.82 -3.87 -1.37
C ILE A 282 -31.62 -4.81 -0.18
N SER A 283 -30.38 -4.95 0.31
CA SER A 283 -30.05 -5.85 1.41
C SER A 283 -29.64 -5.15 2.70
N GLY A 284 -29.23 -3.88 2.64
CA GLY A 284 -28.40 -3.29 3.69
C GLY A 284 -27.04 -3.99 3.79
N ARG A 285 -26.32 -3.74 4.88
CA ARG A 285 -25.06 -4.44 5.20
C ARG A 285 -25.33 -5.92 5.49
N LEU A 286 -24.63 -6.79 4.79
CA LEU A 286 -24.51 -8.22 5.08
C LEU A 286 -23.07 -8.54 5.49
N TRP A 287 -22.91 -9.65 6.21
CA TRP A 287 -21.62 -10.14 6.69
C TRP A 287 -21.44 -11.60 6.27
N ASP A 288 -20.28 -11.92 5.70
CA ASP A 288 -19.88 -13.29 5.40
C ASP A 288 -18.95 -13.80 6.50
N GLU A 289 -19.38 -14.82 7.24
CA GLU A 289 -18.61 -15.36 8.37
C GLU A 289 -17.32 -16.09 7.96
N ASN A 290 -17.27 -16.63 6.74
CA ASN A 290 -16.10 -17.40 6.28
C ASN A 290 -14.98 -16.47 5.79
N GLN A 291 -15.36 -15.43 5.05
CA GLN A 291 -14.45 -14.41 4.53
C GLN A 291 -14.20 -13.28 5.55
N ARG A 292 -15.06 -13.18 6.56
CA ARG A 292 -15.09 -12.12 7.59
C ARG A 292 -15.00 -10.73 6.96
N ALA A 293 -15.88 -10.51 6.00
CA ALA A 293 -15.95 -9.30 5.20
C ALA A 293 -17.42 -8.89 4.96
N PRO A 294 -17.69 -7.58 4.95
CA PRO A 294 -19.01 -7.07 4.63
C PRO A 294 -19.26 -7.08 3.11
N TYR A 295 -20.55 -7.18 2.77
CA TYR A 295 -21.02 -6.96 1.41
C TYR A 295 -22.44 -6.39 1.42
N TYR A 296 -22.92 -5.91 0.28
CA TYR A 296 -24.33 -5.58 0.08
C TYR A 296 -24.74 -5.83 -1.36
N ASN A 297 -26.04 -5.95 -1.58
CA ASN A 297 -26.62 -6.10 -2.90
C ASN A 297 -27.51 -4.90 -3.21
N TYR A 298 -27.47 -4.40 -4.44
CA TYR A 298 -28.38 -3.36 -4.92
C TYR A 298 -28.86 -3.68 -6.33
N LYS A 299 -29.84 -2.92 -6.82
CA LYS A 299 -30.27 -2.98 -8.22
C LYS A 299 -29.90 -1.71 -8.95
N ASP A 300 -29.29 -1.85 -10.12
CA ASP A 300 -29.06 -0.72 -11.01
C ASP A 300 -30.38 -0.19 -11.61
N THR A 301 -30.30 0.87 -12.41
CA THR A 301 -31.45 1.48 -13.08
C THR A 301 -32.15 0.56 -14.08
N GLU A 302 -31.49 -0.50 -14.51
CA GLU A 302 -32.02 -1.52 -15.45
C GLU A 302 -32.60 -2.73 -14.70
N GLY A 303 -32.55 -2.72 -13.35
CA GLY A 303 -33.06 -3.78 -12.49
C GLY A 303 -32.11 -4.95 -12.33
N ARG A 304 -30.86 -4.87 -12.84
CA ARG A 304 -29.83 -5.91 -12.65
C ARG A 304 -29.32 -5.86 -11.22
N VAL A 305 -29.07 -7.03 -10.65
CA VAL A 305 -28.49 -7.14 -9.30
C VAL A 305 -26.99 -6.92 -9.39
N HIS A 306 -26.49 -6.11 -8.48
CA HIS A 306 -25.08 -5.90 -8.21
C HIS A 306 -24.75 -6.39 -6.81
N GLN A 307 -23.57 -6.97 -6.63
CA GLN A 307 -23.03 -7.34 -5.34
C GLN A 307 -21.71 -6.62 -5.10
N VAL A 308 -21.66 -5.87 -4.00
CA VAL A 308 -20.51 -5.06 -3.63
C VAL A 308 -19.84 -5.66 -2.41
N TRP A 309 -18.55 -5.98 -2.54
CA TRP A 309 -17.71 -6.49 -1.46
C TRP A 309 -16.64 -5.47 -1.06
N TYR A 310 -16.40 -5.32 0.23
CA TYR A 310 -15.51 -4.29 0.75
C TYR A 310 -14.95 -4.64 2.14
N ASP A 311 -14.11 -3.77 2.67
CA ASP A 311 -13.67 -3.77 4.07
C ASP A 311 -14.27 -2.56 4.80
N ASP A 312 -14.62 -2.76 6.07
CA ASP A 312 -15.14 -1.73 6.97
C ASP A 312 -14.43 -1.77 8.33
N PRO A 313 -14.80 -0.91 9.31
CA PRO A 313 -14.11 -0.88 10.59
C PRO A 313 -14.11 -2.24 11.32
N GLU A 314 -15.16 -3.06 11.16
CA GLU A 314 -15.23 -4.37 11.79
C GLU A 314 -14.22 -5.34 11.16
N SER A 315 -14.18 -5.47 9.84
CA SER A 315 -13.23 -6.38 9.17
C SER A 315 -11.78 -5.92 9.28
N ILE A 316 -11.52 -4.60 9.25
CA ILE A 316 -10.18 -4.03 9.43
C ILE A 316 -9.69 -4.24 10.87
N ALA A 317 -10.54 -4.04 11.89
CA ALA A 317 -10.14 -4.26 13.28
C ALA A 317 -9.72 -5.71 13.56
N LEU A 318 -10.34 -6.68 12.88
CA LEU A 318 -9.93 -8.08 12.96
C LEU A 318 -8.52 -8.30 12.39
N LYS A 319 -8.22 -7.68 11.25
CA LYS A 319 -6.89 -7.71 10.63
C LYS A 319 -5.84 -6.99 11.50
N ALA A 320 -6.20 -5.85 12.09
CA ALA A 320 -5.35 -5.12 13.03
C ALA A 320 -5.05 -5.93 14.31
N ALA A 321 -5.98 -6.77 14.78
CA ALA A 321 -5.71 -7.67 15.89
C ALA A 321 -4.63 -8.71 15.56
N TYR A 322 -4.63 -9.26 14.33
CA TYR A 322 -3.56 -10.15 13.88
C TYR A 322 -2.22 -9.42 13.76
N VAL A 323 -2.22 -8.19 13.25
CA VAL A 323 -1.03 -7.31 13.18
C VAL A 323 -0.35 -7.21 14.56
N ALA A 324 -1.13 -6.97 15.63
CA ALA A 324 -0.59 -6.95 16.99
C ALA A 324 -0.17 -8.33 17.49
N GLN A 325 -0.96 -9.38 17.23
CA GLN A 325 -0.68 -10.75 17.68
C GLN A 325 0.65 -11.28 17.10
N ARG A 326 0.93 -11.01 15.83
CA ARG A 326 2.18 -11.41 15.16
C ARG A 326 3.33 -10.41 15.34
N GLY A 327 3.06 -9.25 15.93
CA GLY A 327 4.06 -8.19 16.08
C GLY A 327 4.56 -7.64 14.75
N LEU A 328 3.65 -7.46 13.78
CA LEU A 328 4.00 -6.84 12.50
C LEU A 328 4.43 -5.37 12.70
N ARG A 329 5.16 -4.81 11.74
CA ARG A 329 5.67 -3.42 11.81
C ARG A 329 4.56 -2.39 11.91
N GLY A 330 3.41 -2.66 11.29
CA GLY A 330 2.33 -1.71 11.20
C GLY A 330 1.18 -2.19 10.32
N ILE A 331 0.28 -1.26 10.06
CA ILE A 331 -0.82 -1.40 9.11
C ILE A 331 -0.91 -0.12 8.27
N GLY A 332 -1.43 -0.21 7.08
CA GLY A 332 -1.59 0.93 6.21
C GLY A 332 -2.64 0.68 5.13
N MET A 333 -2.94 1.68 4.32
CA MET A 333 -4.11 1.65 3.44
C MET A 333 -3.80 2.10 2.03
N TRP A 334 -4.47 1.46 1.07
CA TRP A 334 -4.70 2.02 -0.25
C TRP A 334 -6.15 2.50 -0.35
N ASN A 335 -6.43 3.80 -0.38
CA ASN A 335 -5.53 4.92 -0.07
C ASN A 335 -6.25 5.94 0.83
N GLY A 336 -5.54 6.95 1.34
CA GLY A 336 -6.12 7.90 2.28
C GLY A 336 -7.21 8.80 1.68
N ASN A 337 -7.23 8.99 0.36
CA ASN A 337 -8.06 9.99 -0.31
C ASN A 337 -9.50 9.56 -0.57
N ILE A 338 -9.86 8.30 -0.28
CA ILE A 338 -11.11 7.68 -0.74
C ILE A 338 -12.19 7.52 0.34
N LEU A 339 -11.97 8.09 1.52
CA LEU A 339 -13.01 8.32 2.53
C LEU A 339 -13.87 9.55 2.19
N ASP A 340 -14.96 9.75 2.92
CA ASP A 340 -15.81 10.94 2.79
C ASP A 340 -15.47 11.97 3.86
N TYR A 341 -14.71 12.99 3.47
CA TYR A 341 -14.28 14.09 4.35
C TYR A 341 -15.24 15.29 4.36
N SER A 342 -16.51 15.10 3.95
CA SER A 342 -17.52 16.16 4.03
C SER A 342 -17.93 16.47 5.48
N SER A 343 -18.68 17.57 5.65
CA SER A 343 -19.21 17.97 6.96
C SER A 343 -20.47 17.20 7.38
N ASP A 344 -20.83 16.14 6.64
CA ASP A 344 -21.97 15.30 7.02
C ASP A 344 -21.62 14.49 8.29
N PRO A 345 -22.47 14.51 9.34
CA PRO A 345 -22.14 13.84 10.61
C PRO A 345 -21.93 12.33 10.48
N VAL A 346 -22.62 11.66 9.55
CA VAL A 346 -22.45 10.22 9.33
C VAL A 346 -21.12 9.96 8.64
N ALA A 347 -20.78 10.75 7.62
CA ALA A 347 -19.48 10.67 6.94
C ALA A 347 -18.31 10.92 7.89
N GLN A 348 -18.44 11.90 8.79
CA GLN A 348 -17.43 12.19 9.82
C GLN A 348 -17.23 11.00 10.77
N GLN A 349 -18.31 10.41 11.27
CA GLN A 349 -18.22 9.25 12.15
C GLN A 349 -17.59 8.05 11.43
N GLN A 350 -18.02 7.76 10.20
CA GLN A 350 -17.46 6.67 9.40
C GLN A 350 -15.96 6.85 9.14
N THR A 351 -15.53 8.08 8.86
CA THR A 351 -14.11 8.41 8.69
C THR A 351 -13.33 8.14 9.98
N VAL A 352 -13.84 8.59 11.13
CA VAL A 352 -13.23 8.33 12.44
C VAL A 352 -13.13 6.83 12.73
N ASP A 353 -14.17 6.06 12.42
CA ASP A 353 -14.20 4.62 12.66
C ASP A 353 -13.17 3.88 11.79
N MET A 354 -13.01 4.27 10.51
CA MET A 354 -12.00 3.70 9.61
C MET A 354 -10.56 3.97 10.12
N TRP A 355 -10.27 5.18 10.59
CA TRP A 355 -8.98 5.50 11.20
C TRP A 355 -8.75 4.73 12.51
N ASN A 356 -9.77 4.59 13.35
CA ASN A 356 -9.67 3.86 14.62
C ASN A 356 -9.47 2.36 14.43
N ALA A 357 -10.03 1.77 13.38
CA ALA A 357 -9.87 0.35 13.06
C ALA A 357 -8.42 -0.05 12.78
N LEU A 358 -7.55 0.90 12.40
CA LEU A 358 -6.12 0.66 12.17
C LEU A 358 -5.31 0.47 13.46
N THR A 359 -5.83 0.88 14.62
CA THR A 359 -5.08 0.81 15.89
C THR A 359 -5.41 -0.47 16.67
N PRO A 360 -4.46 -1.40 16.86
CA PRO A 360 -4.72 -2.61 17.63
C PRO A 360 -4.86 -2.25 19.13
N GLY A 361 -6.06 -2.39 19.71
CA GLY A 361 -6.23 -2.33 21.17
C GLY A 361 -7.39 -1.52 21.76
N ASP A 362 -8.20 -0.80 20.95
CA ASP A 362 -9.38 -0.10 21.48
C ASP A 362 -10.65 -0.96 21.55
N HIS A 363 -10.62 -2.18 20.98
CA HIS A 363 -11.71 -3.16 21.06
C HIS A 363 -11.28 -4.39 21.85
N ARG A 364 -11.29 -4.29 23.19
CA ARG A 364 -10.91 -5.39 24.11
C ARG A 364 -11.77 -6.65 23.98
N GLU A 365 -12.93 -6.58 23.33
CA GLU A 365 -13.84 -7.73 23.17
C GLU A 365 -13.48 -8.64 21.98
N SER A 366 -12.80 -8.13 20.94
CA SER A 366 -12.47 -8.95 19.75
C SER A 366 -11.25 -9.86 19.95
N SER A 367 -10.32 -9.49 20.82
CA SER A 367 -9.12 -10.29 21.11
C SER A 367 -9.44 -11.61 21.82
N ALA A 368 -10.54 -11.66 22.60
CA ALA A 368 -10.97 -12.88 23.29
C ALA A 368 -11.61 -13.91 22.35
N ALA A 369 -12.27 -13.47 21.27
CA ALA A 369 -12.90 -14.36 20.28
C ALA A 369 -11.88 -15.01 19.33
N ILE A 370 -10.73 -14.37 19.10
CA ILE A 370 -9.64 -14.93 18.29
C ILE A 370 -8.94 -16.08 19.04
N LEU A 371 -8.82 -15.99 20.37
CA LEU A 371 -8.17 -17.00 21.20
C LEU A 371 -8.90 -18.35 21.24
N SER A 372 -10.20 -18.40 20.95
CA SER A 372 -10.98 -19.64 21.02
C SER A 372 -11.07 -20.40 19.69
N GLN A 373 -10.46 -19.91 18.61
CA GLN A 373 -10.57 -20.50 17.27
C GLN A 373 -9.24 -20.97 16.67
N THR A 374 -8.13 -20.84 17.41
CA THR A 374 -6.79 -21.30 17.01
C THR A 374 -6.29 -22.52 17.80
N GLU A 375 -7.18 -23.27 18.45
CA GLU A 375 -6.88 -24.60 19.03
C GLU A 375 -7.39 -25.73 18.15
#